data_AF-A0A9W6SK73-F1
#
_entry.id   AF-A0A9W6SK73-F1
#
_cell.length_a   1.000
_cell.length_b   1.000
_cell.length_c   1.000
_cell.angle_alpha   90.00
_cell.angle_beta   90.00
_cell.angle_gamma   90.00
#
_symmetry.space_group_name_H-M   'P 1'
#
loop_
_entity.id
_entity.type
_entity.pdbx_description
1 polymer ?
#
loop_
_entity_poly.entity_id
_entity_poly.type
_entity_poly.pdbx_seq_one_letter_code
_entity_poly.pdbx_strand_id
1 'polypeptide(L)'
;MTAPSEGEHPGLTGEEFLEKLRGMRIRAQSPDRSVRVVFGFGGTSVELASTGSAGHTEDSLGKQISAALEAAQHGYQRAMPMLLAQARGRPVPDPSRPPERDPRFAAFSKAIGGLAVESVSPRGLVRVRREGSTGVAVEIRRGALRRGTDGDEDLIAEINAAVQGADEEYGRKFEVADVNHLREEN
;
A
#
# COMPACT_ATOMS: atom_id res chain seq x y z
N MET A 1 12.76 -37.30 -31.13
CA MET A 1 12.61 -35.84 -30.95
C MET A 1 12.09 -35.62 -29.54
N THR A 2 13.01 -35.38 -28.61
CA THR A 2 12.70 -35.17 -27.19
C THR A 2 12.51 -33.66 -26.99
N ALA A 3 11.36 -33.24 -26.47
CA ALA A 3 11.13 -31.84 -26.14
C ALA A 3 12.19 -31.36 -25.13
N PRO A 4 12.73 -30.14 -25.27
CA PRO A 4 13.62 -29.59 -24.25
C PRO A 4 12.87 -29.51 -22.92
N SER A 5 13.46 -30.08 -21.87
CA SER A 5 12.98 -29.97 -20.50
C SER A 5 12.76 -28.50 -20.17
N GLU A 6 11.55 -28.14 -19.74
CA GLU A 6 11.24 -26.83 -19.18
C GLU A 6 12.33 -26.46 -18.17
N GLY A 7 13.09 -25.42 -18.48
CA GLY A 7 14.24 -25.02 -17.69
C GLY A 7 13.78 -24.67 -16.28
N GLU A 8 14.21 -25.46 -15.30
CA GLU A 8 14.16 -25.08 -13.90
C GLU A 8 14.91 -23.74 -13.78
N HIS A 9 14.16 -22.66 -13.66
CA HIS A 9 14.76 -21.38 -13.32
C HIS A 9 15.26 -21.51 -11.87
N PRO A 10 16.59 -21.42 -11.62
CA PRO A 10 17.08 -21.42 -10.27
C PRO A 10 16.41 -20.26 -9.52
N GLY A 11 15.81 -20.56 -8.37
CA GLY A 11 15.19 -19.55 -7.51
C GLY A 11 16.17 -18.45 -7.16
N LEU A 12 15.65 -17.28 -6.78
CA LEU A 12 16.50 -16.16 -6.35
C LEU A 12 17.19 -16.52 -5.04
N THR A 13 18.45 -16.13 -4.90
CA THR A 13 19.13 -16.10 -3.61
C THR A 13 18.44 -15.13 -2.66
N GLY A 14 18.71 -15.27 -1.36
CA GLY A 14 18.15 -14.36 -0.35
C GLY A 14 18.54 -12.89 -0.59
N GLU A 15 19.76 -12.64 -1.05
CA GLU A 15 20.24 -11.28 -1.37
C GLU A 15 19.54 -10.70 -2.61
N GLU A 16 19.41 -11.47 -3.69
CA GLU A 16 18.69 -11.05 -4.90
C GLU A 16 17.20 -10.79 -4.64
N PHE A 17 16.58 -11.59 -3.76
CA PHE A 17 15.21 -11.35 -3.34
C PHE A 17 15.08 -10.04 -2.58
N LEU A 18 15.97 -9.76 -1.62
CA LEU A 18 15.98 -8.51 -0.87
C LEU A 18 16.26 -7.31 -1.76
N GLU A 19 17.16 -7.43 -2.73
CA GLU A 19 17.44 -6.36 -3.69
C GLU A 19 16.22 -6.05 -4.54
N LYS A 20 15.54 -7.07 -5.08
CA LYS A 20 14.29 -6.88 -5.82
C LYS A 20 13.17 -6.32 -4.96
N LEU A 21 13.06 -6.77 -3.72
CA LEU A 21 12.08 -6.24 -2.77
C LEU A 21 12.34 -4.76 -2.49
N ARG A 22 13.59 -4.35 -2.31
CA ARG A 22 14.00 -2.94 -2.14
C ARG A 22 13.77 -2.11 -3.40
N GLY A 23 13.97 -2.70 -4.58
CA GLY A 23 13.73 -2.08 -5.88
C GLY A 23 12.26 -1.99 -6.28
N MET A 24 11.37 -2.73 -5.60
CA MET A 24 9.95 -2.73 -5.90
C MET A 24 9.33 -1.36 -5.63
N ARG A 25 8.76 -0.77 -6.68
CA ARG A 25 8.07 0.52 -6.65
C ARG A 25 6.71 0.35 -7.30
N ILE A 26 5.65 0.50 -6.52
CA ILE A 26 4.29 0.55 -7.04
C ILE A 26 3.91 2.00 -7.20
N ARG A 27 3.47 2.38 -8.40
CA ARG A 27 2.97 3.71 -8.70
C ARG A 27 1.49 3.61 -8.97
N ALA A 28 0.71 4.45 -8.32
CA ALA A 28 -0.72 4.58 -8.54
C ALA A 28 -1.09 6.05 -8.70
N GLN A 29 -2.23 6.28 -9.34
CA GLN A 29 -2.74 7.62 -9.58
C GLN A 29 -4.24 7.63 -9.33
N SER A 30 -4.75 8.75 -8.82
CA SER A 30 -6.19 8.97 -8.66
C SER A 30 -6.91 8.99 -10.01
N PRO A 31 -8.22 8.69 -10.05
CA PRO A 31 -9.01 8.69 -11.29
C PRO A 31 -8.91 9.98 -12.11
N ASP A 32 -8.88 11.13 -11.45
CA ASP A 32 -8.78 12.46 -12.08
C ASP A 32 -7.33 12.91 -12.34
N ARG A 33 -6.35 12.08 -11.99
CA ARG A 33 -4.91 12.33 -12.14
C ARG A 33 -4.33 13.42 -11.26
N SER A 34 -5.08 13.96 -10.29
CA SER A 34 -4.63 15.02 -9.38
C SER A 34 -3.68 14.52 -8.30
N VAL A 35 -3.75 13.24 -7.91
CA VAL A 35 -2.92 12.64 -6.85
C VAL A 35 -2.11 11.48 -7.42
N ARG A 36 -0.82 11.43 -7.07
CA ARG A 36 0.07 10.29 -7.34
C ARG A 36 0.55 9.69 -6.02
N VAL A 37 0.58 8.37 -5.97
CA VAL A 37 1.13 7.62 -4.84
C VAL A 37 2.27 6.75 -5.34
N VAL A 38 3.37 6.75 -4.60
CA VAL A 38 4.48 5.82 -4.76
C VAL A 38 4.63 5.01 -3.49
N PHE A 39 4.43 3.70 -3.60
CA PHE A 39 4.66 2.74 -2.52
C PHE A 39 5.94 1.95 -2.79
N GLY A 40 6.79 1.78 -1.79
CA GLY A 40 7.99 0.95 -1.88
C GLY A 40 8.62 0.69 -0.51
N PHE A 41 9.87 0.19 -0.52
CA PHE A 41 10.58 -0.16 0.72
C PHE A 41 10.82 1.02 1.67
N GLY A 42 10.94 2.24 1.14
CA GLY A 42 11.06 3.47 1.93
C GLY A 42 9.75 4.01 2.49
N GLY A 43 8.65 3.25 2.38
CA GLY A 43 7.31 3.69 2.77
C GLY A 43 6.46 4.19 1.62
N THR A 44 5.34 4.79 1.98
CA THR A 44 4.37 5.37 1.04
C THR A 44 4.58 6.88 0.94
N SER A 45 4.65 7.40 -0.28
CA SER A 45 4.69 8.84 -0.55
C SER A 45 3.51 9.26 -1.43
N VAL A 46 2.92 10.40 -1.09
CA VAL A 46 1.82 11.05 -1.81
C VAL A 46 2.32 12.36 -2.38
N GLU A 47 2.05 12.58 -3.66
CA GLU A 47 2.34 13.82 -4.38
C GLU A 47 1.04 14.35 -5.01
N LEU A 48 0.90 15.67 -5.07
CA LEU A 48 -0.14 16.31 -5.89
C LEU A 48 0.45 16.67 -7.26
N ALA A 49 -0.38 16.57 -8.30
CA ALA A 49 -0.01 17.01 -9.64
C ALA A 49 0.23 18.53 -9.69
N SER A 50 0.68 19.05 -10.84
CA SER A 50 0.93 20.49 -11.01
C SER A 50 -0.32 21.37 -10.88
N THR A 51 -1.51 20.79 -11.10
CA THR A 51 -2.78 21.46 -10.81
C THR A 51 -3.08 21.53 -9.32
N GLY A 52 -2.31 20.80 -8.51
CA GLY A 52 -2.29 20.93 -7.06
C GLY A 52 -3.60 20.50 -6.40
N SER A 53 -3.92 21.18 -5.31
CA SER A 53 -5.25 21.14 -4.70
C SER A 53 -6.28 22.01 -5.43
N ALA A 54 -5.90 22.73 -6.49
CA ALA A 54 -6.78 23.65 -7.19
C ALA A 54 -7.93 22.89 -7.87
N GLY A 55 -9.17 23.36 -7.65
CA GLY A 55 -10.37 22.71 -8.16
C GLY A 55 -10.94 21.62 -7.24
N HIS A 56 -10.28 21.33 -6.11
CA HIS A 56 -10.78 20.40 -5.11
C HIS A 56 -11.36 21.10 -3.88
N THR A 57 -12.42 20.51 -3.34
CA THR A 57 -12.79 20.64 -1.93
C THR A 57 -12.00 19.65 -1.09
N GLU A 58 -11.92 19.87 0.23
CA GLU A 58 -11.29 18.95 1.18
C GLU A 58 -11.82 17.51 1.04
N ASP A 59 -13.14 17.36 0.90
CA ASP A 59 -13.80 16.07 0.70
C ASP A 59 -13.40 15.43 -0.63
N SER A 60 -13.43 16.19 -1.73
CA SER A 60 -13.08 15.65 -3.04
C SER A 60 -11.60 15.24 -3.10
N LEU A 61 -10.69 16.04 -2.52
CA LEU A 61 -9.26 15.72 -2.49
C LEU A 61 -9.00 14.49 -1.61
N GLY A 62 -9.62 14.41 -0.43
CA GLY A 62 -9.54 13.23 0.43
C GLY A 62 -9.96 11.95 -0.30
N LYS A 63 -11.02 12.00 -1.11
CA LYS A 63 -11.45 10.87 -1.96
C LYS A 63 -10.42 10.51 -3.02
N GLN A 64 -9.80 11.48 -3.69
CA GLN A 64 -8.75 11.19 -4.69
C GLN A 64 -7.50 10.56 -4.06
N ILE A 65 -7.09 11.05 -2.88
CA ILE A 65 -5.96 10.48 -2.14
C ILE A 65 -6.29 9.05 -1.70
N SER A 66 -7.50 8.82 -1.15
CA SER A 66 -7.98 7.49 -0.76
C SER A 66 -7.90 6.51 -1.93
N ALA A 67 -8.50 6.87 -3.08
CA ALA A 67 -8.49 6.03 -4.27
C ALA A 67 -7.07 5.71 -4.78
N ALA A 68 -6.15 6.69 -4.75
CA ALA A 68 -4.76 6.47 -5.16
C ALA A 68 -4.00 5.53 -4.19
N LEU A 69 -4.23 5.67 -2.89
CA LEU A 69 -3.64 4.79 -1.86
C LEU A 69 -4.17 3.36 -1.98
N GLU A 70 -5.48 3.18 -2.13
CA GLU A 70 -6.11 1.86 -2.34
C GLU A 70 -5.57 1.19 -3.60
N ALA A 71 -5.46 1.93 -4.71
CA ALA A 71 -4.88 1.42 -5.95
C ALA A 71 -3.40 0.99 -5.78
N ALA A 72 -2.61 1.74 -5.01
CA ALA A 72 -1.24 1.37 -4.69
C ALA A 72 -1.18 0.07 -3.84
N GLN A 73 -2.05 -0.06 -2.84
CA GLN A 73 -2.13 -1.27 -2.02
C GLN A 73 -2.54 -2.50 -2.83
N HIS A 74 -3.54 -2.38 -3.71
CA HIS A 74 -3.90 -3.45 -4.64
C HIS A 74 -2.75 -3.80 -5.59
N GLY A 75 -1.98 -2.80 -6.04
CA GLY A 75 -0.76 -3.03 -6.81
C GLY A 75 0.28 -3.85 -6.03
N TYR A 76 0.51 -3.51 -4.77
CA TYR A 76 1.41 -4.24 -3.88
C TYR A 76 0.94 -5.69 -3.64
N GLN A 77 -0.34 -5.90 -3.37
CA GLN A 77 -0.93 -7.24 -3.19
C GLN A 77 -0.79 -8.14 -4.41
N ARG A 78 -0.77 -7.57 -5.62
CA ARG A 78 -0.50 -8.32 -6.85
C ARG A 78 0.99 -8.56 -7.07
N ALA A 79 1.83 -7.57 -6.79
CA ALA A 79 3.27 -7.66 -7.03
C ALA A 79 3.99 -8.61 -6.07
N MET A 80 3.58 -8.65 -4.79
CA MET A 80 4.27 -9.43 -3.77
C MET A 80 4.24 -10.96 -4.04
N PRO A 81 3.09 -11.58 -4.36
CA PRO A 81 3.05 -12.99 -4.74
C PRO A 81 3.88 -13.30 -5.99
N MET A 82 3.92 -12.40 -6.97
CA MET A 82 4.74 -12.57 -8.17
C MET A 82 6.23 -12.60 -7.83
N LEU A 83 6.67 -11.69 -6.95
CA LEU A 83 8.06 -11.65 -6.48
C LEU A 83 8.42 -12.89 -5.66
N LEU A 84 7.53 -13.35 -4.79
CA LEU A 84 7.70 -14.57 -4.01
C LEU A 84 7.74 -15.83 -4.89
N ALA A 85 6.91 -15.90 -5.93
CA ALA A 85 6.92 -17.01 -6.88
C ALA A 85 8.25 -17.06 -7.64
N GLN A 86 8.73 -15.91 -8.13
CA GLN A 86 10.03 -15.81 -8.78
C GLN A 86 11.18 -16.22 -7.83
N ALA A 87 11.11 -15.81 -6.56
CA ALA A 87 12.12 -16.18 -5.56
C ALA A 87 12.17 -17.69 -5.33
N ARG A 88 11.02 -18.37 -5.34
CA ARG A 88 10.89 -19.81 -5.11
C ARG A 88 11.11 -20.67 -6.37
N GLY A 89 11.48 -20.07 -7.51
CA GLY A 89 11.58 -20.78 -8.80
C GLY A 89 10.24 -21.37 -9.27
N ARG A 90 9.11 -20.82 -8.78
CA ARG A 90 7.76 -21.26 -9.15
C ARG A 90 7.26 -20.49 -10.37
N PRO A 91 6.33 -21.08 -11.15
CA PRO A 91 5.63 -20.33 -12.19
C PRO A 91 5.06 -19.03 -11.62
N VAL A 92 5.35 -17.91 -12.28
CA VAL A 92 4.79 -16.62 -11.89
C VAL A 92 3.27 -16.69 -12.07
N PRO A 93 2.47 -16.38 -11.03
CA PRO A 93 1.02 -16.37 -11.14
C PRO A 93 0.59 -15.44 -12.27
N ASP A 94 -0.33 -15.91 -13.12
CA ASP A 94 -0.93 -15.09 -14.16
C ASP A 94 -1.68 -13.91 -13.52
N PRO A 95 -1.26 -12.65 -13.73
CA PRO A 95 -1.88 -11.50 -13.09
C PRO A 95 -3.31 -11.24 -13.56
N SER A 96 -3.75 -11.87 -14.66
CA SER A 96 -5.13 -11.81 -15.16
C SER A 96 -6.06 -12.84 -14.52
N ARG A 97 -5.51 -13.84 -13.81
CA ARG A 97 -6.30 -14.86 -13.10
C ARG A 97 -6.61 -14.43 -11.68
N PRO A 98 -7.81 -14.74 -11.14
CA PRO A 98 -8.08 -14.57 -9.73
C PRO A 98 -7.07 -15.41 -8.93
N PRO A 99 -6.59 -14.90 -7.77
CA PRO A 99 -5.69 -15.68 -6.92
C PRO A 99 -6.37 -17.00 -6.53
N GLU A 100 -5.64 -18.10 -6.69
CA GLU A 100 -6.07 -19.42 -6.25
C GLU A 100 -6.37 -19.34 -4.74
N ARG A 101 -7.55 -19.79 -4.31
CA ARG A 101 -8.01 -19.68 -2.92
C ARG A 101 -7.22 -20.65 -2.04
N ASP A 102 -6.02 -20.27 -1.65
CA ASP A 102 -5.25 -20.96 -0.62
C ASP A 102 -5.96 -20.77 0.74
N PRO A 103 -6.35 -21.84 1.45
CA PRO A 103 -6.97 -21.76 2.77
C PRO A 103 -6.15 -20.97 3.79
N ARG A 104 -4.80 -21.01 3.69
CA ARG A 104 -3.90 -20.23 4.55
C ARG A 104 -3.99 -18.74 4.23
N PHE A 105 -4.11 -18.39 2.95
CA PHE A 105 -4.33 -17.01 2.53
C PHE A 105 -5.69 -16.48 2.98
N ALA A 106 -6.72 -17.33 3.02
CA ALA A 106 -8.05 -16.98 3.53
C ALA A 106 -8.04 -16.73 5.06
N ALA A 107 -7.35 -17.57 5.83
CA ALA A 107 -7.17 -17.37 7.28
C ALA A 107 -6.39 -16.08 7.58
N PHE A 108 -5.28 -15.85 6.85
CA PHE A 108 -4.50 -14.62 6.92
C PHE A 108 -5.32 -13.37 6.57
N SER A 109 -6.10 -13.43 5.49
CA SER A 109 -7.00 -12.33 5.09
C SER A 109 -8.06 -12.04 6.14
N LYS A 110 -8.55 -13.07 6.86
CA LYS A 110 -9.50 -12.91 7.97
C LYS A 110 -8.86 -12.27 9.20
N ALA A 111 -7.64 -12.68 9.55
CA ALA A 111 -6.88 -12.09 10.67
C ALA A 111 -6.60 -10.60 10.44
N ILE A 112 -6.29 -10.23 9.19
CA ILE A 112 -6.00 -8.85 8.80
C ILE A 112 -7.27 -8.04 8.59
N GLY A 113 -8.36 -8.66 8.13
CA GLY A 113 -9.61 -7.99 7.81
C GLY A 113 -10.24 -7.22 8.99
N GLY A 114 -9.89 -7.58 10.23
CA GLY A 114 -10.30 -6.85 11.43
C GLY A 114 -9.34 -5.77 11.91
N LEU A 115 -8.17 -5.60 11.28
CA LEU A 115 -7.21 -4.57 11.65
C LEU A 115 -7.70 -3.22 11.17
N ALA A 116 -7.98 -2.33 12.13
CA ALA A 116 -8.22 -0.94 11.88
C ALA A 116 -7.18 -0.08 12.62
N VAL A 117 -6.59 0.87 11.91
CA VAL A 117 -5.67 1.86 12.46
C VAL A 117 -6.07 3.25 12.00
N GLU A 118 -5.76 4.23 12.82
CA GLU A 118 -5.95 5.63 12.50
C GLU A 118 -4.67 6.38 12.83
N SER A 119 -4.32 7.34 11.99
CA SER A 119 -3.30 8.32 12.27
C SER A 119 -3.79 9.71 11.90
N VAL A 120 -3.28 10.70 12.62
CA VAL A 120 -3.60 12.11 12.44
C VAL A 120 -2.29 12.86 12.22
N SER A 121 -2.28 13.75 11.24
CA SER A 121 -1.12 14.57 10.90
C SER A 121 -0.73 15.51 12.05
N PRO A 122 0.52 16.00 12.12
CA PRO A 122 1.01 16.79 13.26
C PRO A 122 0.17 18.03 13.59
N ARG A 123 -0.39 18.72 12.60
CA ARG A 123 -1.26 19.89 12.81
C ARG A 123 -2.75 19.53 12.89
N GLY A 124 -3.10 18.25 12.84
CA GLY A 124 -4.49 17.77 12.86
C GLY A 124 -5.28 18.24 11.64
N LEU A 125 -4.62 18.32 10.48
CA LEU A 125 -5.21 18.73 9.21
C LEU A 125 -5.66 17.54 8.37
N VAL A 126 -4.99 16.40 8.51
CA VAL A 126 -5.29 15.19 7.75
C VAL A 126 -5.42 14.02 8.73
N ARG A 127 -6.45 13.22 8.55
CA ARG A 127 -6.63 11.93 9.22
C ARG A 127 -6.62 10.83 8.17
N VAL A 128 -5.87 9.77 8.44
CA VAL A 128 -5.84 8.57 7.61
C VAL A 128 -6.32 7.41 8.47
N ARG A 129 -7.38 6.76 8.02
CA ARG A 129 -7.85 5.50 8.58
C ARG A 129 -7.57 4.38 7.59
N ARG A 130 -6.96 3.31 8.08
CA ARG A 130 -6.81 2.07 7.33
C ARG A 130 -7.62 0.96 7.96
N GLU A 131 -8.23 0.15 7.12
CA GLU A 131 -9.05 -0.98 7.53
C GLU A 131 -8.82 -2.18 6.62
N GLY A 132 -8.55 -3.32 7.26
CA GLY A 132 -8.24 -4.54 6.54
C GLY A 132 -6.97 -4.41 5.70
N SER A 133 -6.94 -5.13 4.59
CA SER A 133 -5.75 -5.25 3.74
C SER A 133 -5.64 -4.18 2.65
N THR A 134 -6.75 -3.51 2.31
CA THR A 134 -6.82 -2.55 1.18
C THR A 134 -7.64 -1.30 1.47
N GLY A 135 -8.41 -1.25 2.56
CA GLY A 135 -9.29 -0.11 2.83
C GLY A 135 -8.49 1.07 3.33
N VAL A 136 -8.58 2.21 2.66
CA VAL A 136 -7.92 3.46 3.08
C VAL A 136 -8.89 4.62 2.93
N ALA A 137 -9.18 5.31 4.04
CA ALA A 137 -9.97 6.53 4.05
C ALA A 137 -9.10 7.71 4.51
N VAL A 138 -9.13 8.79 3.74
CA VAL A 138 -8.40 10.02 4.02
C VAL A 138 -9.41 11.15 4.20
N GLU A 139 -9.38 11.77 5.37
CA GLU A 139 -10.21 12.92 5.71
C GLU A 139 -9.32 14.16 5.85
N ILE A 140 -9.63 15.20 5.09
CA ILE A 140 -8.97 16.50 5.21
C ILE A 140 -9.88 17.43 6.00
N ARG A 141 -9.35 18.03 7.06
CA ARG A 141 -10.09 18.92 7.95
C ARG A 141 -10.60 20.13 7.16
N ARG A 142 -11.89 20.45 7.36
CA ARG A 142 -12.52 21.62 6.72
C ARG A 142 -11.71 22.90 6.94
N GLY A 143 -11.43 23.62 5.85
CA GLY A 143 -10.65 24.84 5.85
C GLY A 143 -9.14 24.62 5.76
N ALA A 144 -8.65 23.37 5.73
CA ALA A 144 -7.22 23.10 5.55
C ALA A 144 -6.70 23.64 4.21
N LEU A 145 -7.52 23.61 3.14
CA LEU A 145 -7.14 24.18 1.84
C LEU A 145 -7.13 25.71 1.85
N ARG A 146 -7.90 26.34 2.73
CA ARG A 146 -8.05 27.81 2.80
C ARG A 146 -7.11 28.48 3.81
N ARG A 147 -6.62 27.74 4.81
CA ARG A 147 -5.94 28.29 5.98
C ARG A 147 -4.48 28.69 5.78
N GLY A 148 -3.99 28.78 4.55
CA GLY A 148 -2.65 29.32 4.31
C GLY A 148 -1.58 28.41 4.91
N THR A 149 -1.44 27.24 4.29
CA THR A 149 -0.11 26.65 4.17
C THR A 149 0.56 27.36 3.00
N ASP A 150 1.89 27.47 2.98
CA ASP A 150 2.65 28.26 1.99
C ASP A 150 2.62 27.62 0.58
N GLY A 151 1.48 27.06 0.18
CA GLY A 151 1.25 26.27 -1.03
C GLY A 151 0.79 24.85 -0.70
N ASP A 152 0.67 24.04 -1.75
CA ASP A 152 0.36 22.61 -1.64
C ASP A 152 1.43 21.83 -0.85
N GLU A 153 2.62 22.38 -0.68
CA GLU A 153 3.76 21.72 -0.03
C GLU A 153 3.48 21.33 1.42
N ASP A 154 2.96 22.24 2.26
CA ASP A 154 2.74 21.83 3.65
C ASP A 154 1.53 20.88 3.78
N LEU A 155 0.53 20.99 2.90
CA LEU A 155 -0.57 20.03 2.85
C LEU A 155 -0.04 18.65 2.47
N ILE A 156 0.84 18.56 1.47
CA ILE A 156 1.53 17.33 1.09
C ILE A 156 2.32 16.78 2.26
N ALA A 157 3.04 17.62 3.02
CA ALA A 157 3.77 17.19 4.21
C ALA A 157 2.83 16.58 5.27
N GLU A 158 1.67 17.21 5.52
CA GLU A 158 0.67 16.69 6.46
C GLU A 158 0.04 15.37 5.99
N ILE A 159 -0.26 15.25 4.69
CA ILE A 159 -0.77 14.02 4.10
C ILE A 159 0.26 12.89 4.30
N ASN A 160 1.51 13.13 3.92
CA ASN A 160 2.57 12.14 4.05
C ASN A 160 2.82 11.74 5.51
N ALA A 161 2.80 12.69 6.44
CA ALA A 161 2.96 12.39 7.86
C ALA A 161 1.82 11.52 8.41
N ALA A 162 0.56 11.80 8.04
CA ALA A 162 -0.56 10.96 8.45
C ALA A 162 -0.52 9.56 7.80
N VAL A 163 -0.13 9.46 6.52
CA VAL A 163 0.02 8.18 5.83
C VAL A 163 1.14 7.35 6.48
N GLN A 164 2.30 7.96 6.73
CA GLN A 164 3.42 7.29 7.41
C GLN A 164 3.01 6.80 8.79
N GLY A 165 2.35 7.64 9.60
CA GLY A 165 1.88 7.23 10.92
C GLY A 165 0.88 6.08 10.86
N ALA A 166 0.02 6.04 9.84
CA ALA A 166 -0.90 4.92 9.62
C ALA A 166 -0.16 3.65 9.16
N ASP A 167 0.85 3.76 8.30
CA ASP A 167 1.72 2.65 7.88
C ASP A 167 2.46 2.04 9.08
N GLU A 168 3.05 2.87 9.95
CA GLU A 168 3.78 2.45 11.14
C GLU A 168 2.85 1.76 12.16
N GLU A 169 1.70 2.35 12.45
CA GLU A 169 0.72 1.75 13.38
C GLU A 169 0.16 0.44 12.83
N TYR A 170 -0.09 0.38 11.52
CA TYR A 170 -0.51 -0.85 10.86
C TYR A 170 0.56 -1.94 10.97
N GLY A 171 1.83 -1.62 10.71
CA GLY A 171 2.95 -2.53 10.87
C GLY A 171 3.07 -3.08 12.29
N ARG A 172 2.98 -2.21 13.31
CA ARG A 172 2.98 -2.62 14.73
C ARG A 172 1.86 -3.59 15.06
N LYS A 173 0.62 -3.28 14.66
CA LYS A 173 -0.52 -4.17 14.95
C LYS A 173 -0.44 -5.48 14.19
N PHE A 174 0.08 -5.44 12.97
CA PHE A 174 0.28 -6.62 12.15
C PHE A 174 1.29 -7.59 12.79
N GLU A 175 2.43 -7.09 13.27
CA GLU A 175 3.42 -7.91 14.00
C GLU A 175 2.81 -8.58 15.24
N VAL A 176 2.01 -7.84 16.02
CA VAL A 176 1.32 -8.40 17.20
C VAL A 176 0.31 -9.49 16.81
N ALA A 177 -0.45 -9.27 15.73
CA ALA A 177 -1.43 -10.24 15.25
C ALA A 177 -0.77 -11.54 14.74
N ASP A 178 0.35 -11.42 14.02
CA ASP A 178 1.11 -12.58 13.50
C ASP A 178 1.73 -13.41 14.63
N VAL A 179 2.32 -12.76 15.64
CA VAL A 179 2.88 -13.43 16.82
C VAL A 179 1.80 -14.18 17.61
N ASN A 180 0.60 -13.62 17.76
CA ASN A 180 -0.49 -14.30 18.46
C ASN A 180 -1.02 -15.49 17.65
N HIS A 181 -1.13 -15.37 16.33
CA HIS A 181 -1.58 -16.46 15.48
C HIS A 181 -0.60 -17.65 15.50
N LEU A 182 0.71 -17.40 15.44
CA LEU A 182 1.74 -18.45 15.53
C LEU A 182 1.78 -19.16 16.90
N ARG A 183 1.26 -18.52 17.96
CA ARG A 183 1.16 -19.12 19.30
C ARG A 183 -0.08 -19.98 19.49
N GLU A 184 -1.15 -19.75 18.73
CA GLU A 184 -2.39 -20.54 18.81
C GLU A 184 -2.32 -21.84 17.98
N GLU A 185 -1.36 -21.95 17.06
CA GLU A 185 -1.14 -23.15 16.22
C GLU A 185 -0.06 -24.12 16.75
N ASN A 186 0.62 -23.81 17.86
CA ASN A 186 1.60 -24.69 18.53
C ASN A 186 1.09 -25.14 19.91
#